data_AF-A0A516GAD3-F1
#
_entry.id   AF-A0A516GAD3-F1
#
_cell.length_a   1.000
_cell.length_b   1.000
_cell.length_c   1.000
_cell.angle_alpha   90.00
_cell.angle_beta   90.00
_cell.angle_gamma   90.00
#
_symmetry.space_group_name_H-M   'P 1'
#
loop_
_entity.id
_entity.type
_entity.pdbx_description
1 polymer ?
#
loop_
_entity_poly.entity_id
_entity_poly.type
_entity_poly.pdbx_seq_one_letter_code
_entity_poly.pdbx_strand_id
1 'polypeptide(L)'
;MVTQDLDLQLLLDVLGVFVFALSGGLVAVRKGLDLIGIVVLAWLAGLGGGIIRDVFIGDLPPVGISDWRLLVTALAAGLGTFLWYSRFRSLVVSWSETRLRGLVGRSVRILDACGLSLFAVSGSLKALEHNTGAMAAVFLGVITAVGGGVLRDVLAGEVPEVLRRELYAVPALVGASLVVLADWQGFLTPVLVWAAVALVFVIRMTAVLLDLNAPTALRTTGEPS
;
A
#
# COMPACT_ATOMS: atom_id res chain seq x y z
N MET A 1 10.92 -23.17 -7.04
CA MET A 1 11.35 -21.74 -7.12
C MET A 1 10.57 -20.98 -6.06
N VAL A 2 11.12 -19.91 -5.47
CA VAL A 2 10.42 -19.12 -4.42
C VAL A 2 9.12 -18.50 -4.91
N THR A 3 9.02 -18.23 -6.20
CA THR A 3 7.80 -17.85 -6.91
C THR A 3 6.72 -18.94 -6.95
N GLN A 4 6.97 -20.16 -6.47
CA GLN A 4 5.94 -21.20 -6.38
C GLN A 4 5.56 -21.49 -4.92
N ASP A 5 6.12 -20.73 -3.98
CA ASP A 5 5.81 -20.84 -2.57
C ASP A 5 4.51 -20.10 -2.26
N LEU A 6 3.41 -20.83 -2.39
CA LEU A 6 2.05 -20.33 -2.15
C LEU A 6 1.88 -19.77 -0.73
N ASP A 7 2.64 -20.28 0.25
CA ASP A 7 2.55 -19.83 1.64
C ASP A 7 3.23 -18.47 1.83
N LEU A 8 4.37 -18.24 1.17
CA LEU A 8 5.06 -16.96 1.20
C LEU A 8 4.25 -15.86 0.51
N GLN A 9 3.74 -16.14 -0.70
CA GLN A 9 2.95 -15.17 -1.47
C GLN A 9 1.67 -14.79 -0.71
N LEU A 10 0.96 -15.78 -0.17
CA LEU A 10 -0.24 -15.55 0.64
C LEU A 10 0.07 -14.74 1.90
N LEU A 11 1.19 -15.01 2.57
CA LEU A 11 1.59 -14.27 3.77
C LEU A 11 1.85 -12.80 3.46
N LEU A 12 2.57 -12.50 2.37
CA LEU A 12 2.79 -11.13 1.90
C LEU A 12 1.47 -10.43 1.57
N ASP A 13 0.57 -11.12 0.87
CA ASP A 13 -0.72 -10.58 0.47
C ASP A 13 -1.63 -10.31 1.67
N VAL A 14 -1.75 -11.24 2.62
CA VAL A 14 -2.54 -11.05 3.85
C VAL A 14 -2.01 -9.89 4.67
N LEU A 15 -0.69 -9.80 4.89
CA LEU A 15 -0.09 -8.70 5.64
C LEU A 15 -0.27 -7.36 4.91
N GLY A 16 -0.05 -7.33 3.60
CA GLY A 16 -0.20 -6.13 2.78
C GLY A 16 -1.63 -5.63 2.79
N VAL A 17 -2.60 -6.52 2.56
CA VAL A 17 -4.03 -6.22 2.59
C VAL A 17 -4.44 -5.70 3.96
N PHE A 18 -4.04 -6.38 5.04
CA PHE A 18 -4.39 -5.97 6.40
C PHE A 18 -3.90 -4.54 6.70
N VAL A 19 -2.63 -4.27 6.42
CA VAL A 19 -1.99 -2.98 6.71
C VAL A 19 -2.58 -1.85 5.86
N PHE A 20 -2.77 -2.05 4.56
CA PHE A 20 -3.38 -1.05 3.69
C PHE A 20 -4.85 -0.83 4.02
N ALA A 21 -5.59 -1.88 4.37
CA ALA A 21 -6.99 -1.77 4.79
C ALA A 21 -7.13 -0.99 6.09
N LEU A 22 -6.22 -1.16 7.06
CA LEU A 22 -6.16 -0.30 8.26
C LEU A 22 -5.91 1.17 7.87
N SER A 23 -5.00 1.41 6.93
CA SER A 23 -4.72 2.77 6.43
C SER A 23 -5.96 3.41 5.79
N GLY A 24 -6.66 2.67 4.91
CA GLY A 24 -7.92 3.09 4.30
C GLY A 24 -9.03 3.35 5.32
N GLY A 25 -9.20 2.43 6.28
CA GLY A 25 -10.17 2.59 7.36
C GLY A 25 -9.92 3.84 8.21
N LEU A 26 -8.66 4.14 8.52
CA LEU A 26 -8.29 5.33 9.29
C LEU A 26 -8.56 6.62 8.51
N VAL A 27 -8.32 6.62 7.19
CA VAL A 27 -8.68 7.75 6.32
C VAL A 27 -10.19 7.94 6.27
N ALA A 28 -10.97 6.87 6.15
CA ALA A 28 -12.44 6.93 6.15
C ALA A 28 -12.99 7.50 7.46
N VAL A 29 -12.46 7.03 8.60
CA VAL A 29 -12.78 7.55 9.92
C VAL A 29 -12.46 9.04 10.04
N ARG A 30 -11.29 9.46 9.54
CA ARG A 30 -10.89 10.88 9.54
C ARG A 30 -11.82 11.74 8.68
N LYS A 31 -12.40 11.16 7.62
CA LYS A 31 -13.39 11.80 6.74
C LYS A 31 -14.81 11.77 7.30
N GLY A 32 -15.04 11.15 8.46
CA GLY A 32 -16.35 11.07 9.08
C GLY A 32 -17.32 10.15 8.34
N LEU A 33 -16.81 9.15 7.60
CA LEU A 33 -17.65 8.16 6.93
C LEU A 33 -18.30 7.21 7.94
N ASP A 34 -19.42 6.61 7.54
CA ASP A 34 -20.12 5.58 8.31
C ASP A 34 -19.40 4.22 8.23
N LEU A 35 -19.94 3.21 8.92
CA LEU A 35 -19.35 1.86 8.93
C LEU A 35 -19.18 1.30 7.51
N ILE A 36 -20.17 1.50 6.64
CA ILE A 36 -20.11 1.02 5.26
C ILE A 36 -19.00 1.72 4.51
N GLY A 37 -18.91 3.05 4.60
CA GLY A 37 -17.83 3.82 3.99
C GLY A 37 -16.44 3.42 4.50
N ILE A 38 -16.30 3.12 5.79
CA ILE A 38 -15.04 2.62 6.38
C ILE A 38 -14.65 1.26 5.79
N VAL A 39 -15.59 0.33 5.72
CA VAL A 39 -15.34 -1.01 5.18
C VAL A 39 -15.02 -0.95 3.69
N VAL A 40 -15.75 -0.14 2.92
CA VAL A 40 -15.50 0.04 1.47
C VAL A 40 -14.14 0.66 1.22
N LEU A 41 -13.76 1.71 1.94
CA LEU A 41 -12.46 2.36 1.74
C LEU A 41 -11.31 1.48 2.21
N ALA A 42 -11.49 0.70 3.27
CA ALA A 42 -10.53 -0.31 3.72
C ALA A 42 -10.35 -1.43 2.66
N TRP A 43 -11.44 -1.93 2.09
CA TRP A 43 -11.40 -2.92 1.01
C TRP A 43 -10.68 -2.39 -0.22
N LEU A 44 -11.00 -1.18 -0.68
CA LEU A 44 -10.35 -0.55 -1.83
C LEU A 44 -8.86 -0.26 -1.59
N ALA A 45 -8.50 0.22 -0.40
CA ALA A 45 -7.11 0.45 -0.05
C ALA A 45 -6.31 -0.86 0.00
N GLY A 46 -6.87 -1.90 0.64
CA GLY A 46 -6.21 -3.20 0.81
C GLY A 46 -6.10 -4.00 -0.49
N LEU A 47 -7.15 -4.03 -1.31
CA LEU A 47 -7.26 -4.97 -2.43
C LEU A 47 -7.18 -4.30 -3.80
N GLY A 48 -7.36 -2.99 -3.88
CA GLY A 48 -7.41 -2.25 -5.14
C GLY A 48 -6.14 -2.38 -5.97
N GLY A 49 -4.96 -2.33 -5.33
CA GLY A 49 -3.68 -2.57 -6.02
C GLY A 49 -3.58 -3.97 -6.63
N GLY A 50 -3.98 -4.99 -5.89
CA GLY A 50 -4.03 -6.37 -6.37
C GLY A 50 -5.05 -6.58 -7.49
N ILE A 51 -6.20 -5.91 -7.44
CA ILE A 51 -7.20 -5.95 -8.52
C ILE A 51 -6.61 -5.38 -9.82
N ILE A 52 -5.98 -4.20 -9.76
CA ILE A 52 -5.36 -3.58 -10.95
C ILE A 52 -4.28 -4.50 -11.52
N ARG A 53 -3.40 -5.05 -10.66
CA ARG A 53 -2.36 -6.00 -11.04
C ARG A 53 -2.94 -7.22 -11.77
N ASP A 54 -3.92 -7.86 -11.16
CA ASP A 54 -4.50 -9.11 -11.64
C ASP A 54 -5.21 -8.91 -12.99
N VAL A 55 -5.89 -7.77 -13.17
CA VAL A 55 -6.47 -7.38 -14.45
C VAL A 55 -5.40 -7.20 -15.53
N PHE A 56 -4.25 -6.58 -15.21
CA PHE A 56 -3.17 -6.38 -16.20
C PHE A 56 -2.47 -7.68 -16.62
N ILE A 57 -2.34 -8.65 -15.72
CA ILE A 57 -1.74 -9.96 -16.05
C ILE A 57 -2.76 -10.97 -16.58
N GLY A 58 -4.05 -10.61 -16.62
CA GLY A 58 -5.12 -11.48 -17.08
C GLY A 58 -5.53 -12.58 -16.09
N ASP A 59 -5.17 -12.44 -14.82
CA ASP A 59 -5.54 -13.38 -13.74
C ASP A 59 -6.93 -13.04 -13.22
N LEU A 60 -7.95 -13.55 -13.92
CA LEU A 60 -9.36 -13.26 -13.65
C LEU A 60 -10.10 -14.52 -13.16
N PRO A 61 -10.96 -14.42 -12.14
CA PRO A 61 -11.33 -13.20 -11.39
C PRO A 61 -10.23 -12.70 -10.42
N PRO A 62 -10.08 -11.37 -10.25
CA PRO A 62 -8.98 -10.80 -9.48
C PRO A 62 -9.05 -11.16 -7.98
N VAL A 63 -7.89 -11.21 -7.33
CA VAL A 63 -7.74 -11.67 -5.94
C VAL A 63 -8.59 -10.89 -4.93
N GLY A 64 -8.89 -9.62 -5.27
CA GLY A 64 -9.75 -8.76 -4.47
C GLY A 64 -11.19 -9.25 -4.33
N ILE A 65 -11.63 -10.21 -5.14
CA ILE A 65 -12.95 -10.84 -5.05
C ILE A 65 -12.90 -12.37 -5.04
N SER A 66 -11.82 -12.97 -5.55
CA SER A 66 -11.72 -14.42 -5.71
C SER A 66 -11.17 -15.13 -4.47
N ASP A 67 -10.41 -14.45 -3.60
CA ASP A 67 -9.84 -15.05 -2.39
C ASP A 67 -10.56 -14.58 -1.12
N TRP A 68 -11.32 -15.49 -0.50
CA TRP A 68 -12.06 -15.21 0.74
C TRP A 68 -11.15 -14.80 1.91
N ARG A 69 -9.90 -15.25 1.94
CA ARG A 69 -8.95 -14.94 3.03
C ARG A 69 -8.56 -13.47 2.98
N LEU A 70 -8.29 -12.96 1.78
CA LEU A 70 -7.96 -11.54 1.58
C LEU A 70 -9.19 -10.65 1.80
N LEU A 71 -10.37 -11.09 1.34
CA LEU A 71 -11.63 -10.41 1.63
C LEU A 71 -11.88 -10.27 3.13
N VAL A 72 -11.81 -11.37 3.88
CA VAL A 72 -12.01 -11.37 5.33
C VAL A 72 -10.95 -10.52 6.03
N THR A 73 -9.71 -10.54 5.55
CA THR A 73 -8.62 -9.72 6.08
C THR A 73 -8.93 -8.22 5.95
N ALA A 74 -9.37 -7.77 4.77
CA ALA A 74 -9.74 -6.38 4.54
C ALA A 74 -10.96 -5.96 5.40
N LEU A 75 -11.98 -6.82 5.47
CA LEU A 75 -13.18 -6.60 6.29
C LEU A 75 -12.82 -6.50 7.79
N ALA A 76 -12.00 -7.42 8.28
CA ALA A 76 -11.55 -7.44 9.67
C ALA A 76 -10.73 -6.19 10.02
N ALA A 77 -9.86 -5.73 9.13
CA ALA A 77 -9.12 -4.48 9.31
C ALA A 77 -10.05 -3.25 9.33
N GLY A 78 -11.01 -3.17 8.42
CA GLY A 78 -12.01 -2.08 8.39
C GLY A 78 -12.86 -2.04 9.66
N LEU A 79 -13.42 -3.18 10.07
CA LEU A 79 -14.21 -3.30 11.29
C LEU A 79 -13.37 -3.03 12.54
N GLY A 80 -12.15 -3.55 12.59
CA GLY A 80 -11.20 -3.29 13.66
C GLY A 80 -10.89 -1.80 13.81
N THR A 81 -10.72 -1.10 12.68
CA THR A 81 -10.50 0.35 12.67
C THR A 81 -11.70 1.12 13.22
N PHE A 82 -12.91 0.74 12.83
CA PHE A 82 -14.15 1.34 13.35
C PHE A 82 -14.29 1.14 14.87
N LEU A 83 -14.12 -0.09 15.35
CA LEU A 83 -14.25 -0.44 16.77
C LEU A 83 -13.16 0.25 17.61
N TRP A 84 -11.92 0.24 17.12
CA TRP A 84 -10.81 0.89 17.79
C TRP A 84 -11.04 2.39 17.91
N TYR A 85 -11.43 3.06 16.82
CA TYR A 85 -11.67 4.50 16.85
C TYR A 85 -12.83 4.89 17.79
N SER A 86 -13.92 4.12 17.80
CA SER A 86 -15.05 4.34 18.69
C SER A 86 -14.64 4.25 20.17
N ARG A 87 -13.88 3.22 20.53
CA ARG A 87 -13.32 3.03 21.89
C ARG A 87 -12.32 4.12 22.25
N PHE A 88 -11.39 4.42 21.35
CA PHE A 88 -10.34 5.41 21.57
C PHE A 88 -10.91 6.81 21.75
N ARG A 89 -11.89 7.22 20.93
CA ARG A 89 -12.58 8.51 21.07
C ARG A 89 -13.24 8.66 22.45
N SER A 90 -13.83 7.58 22.98
CA SER A 90 -14.45 7.59 24.31
C SER A 90 -13.43 7.75 25.45
N LEU A 91 -12.20 7.22 25.30
CA LEU A 91 -11.14 7.33 26.30
C LEU A 91 -10.38 8.66 26.23
N VAL A 92 -10.37 9.28 25.06
CA VAL A 92 -9.49 10.39 24.69
C VAL A 92 -10.26 11.71 24.57
N VAL A 93 -11.46 11.78 25.18
CA VAL A 93 -12.36 12.97 25.21
C VAL A 93 -11.66 14.27 25.61
N SER A 94 -10.57 14.20 26.39
CA SER A 94 -9.78 15.36 26.84
C SER A 94 -8.75 15.88 25.82
N TRP A 95 -8.47 15.17 24.72
CA TRP A 95 -7.46 15.61 23.75
C TRP A 95 -8.05 16.55 22.70
N SER A 96 -7.30 17.60 22.38
CA SER A 96 -7.63 18.49 21.26
C SER A 96 -7.75 17.70 19.95
N GLU A 97 -8.80 17.99 19.18
CA GLU A 97 -9.10 17.38 17.88
C GLU A 97 -7.90 17.45 16.92
N THR A 98 -7.14 18.55 16.99
CA THR A 98 -5.90 18.76 16.22
C THR A 98 -4.86 17.67 16.49
N ARG A 99 -4.71 17.24 17.74
CA ARG A 99 -3.70 16.25 18.16
C ARG A 99 -4.08 14.84 17.69
N LEU A 100 -5.36 14.50 17.78
CA LEU A 100 -5.93 13.26 17.25
C LEU A 100 -5.72 13.15 15.73
N ARG A 101 -6.05 14.21 14.98
CA ARG A 101 -5.85 14.27 13.53
C ARG A 101 -4.38 14.07 13.15
N GLY A 102 -3.46 14.68 13.88
CA GLY A 102 -2.01 14.51 13.68
C GLY A 102 -1.51 13.08 13.92
N LEU A 103 -2.01 12.41 14.97
CA LEU A 103 -1.68 11.01 15.27
C LEU A 103 -2.19 10.07 14.18
N VAL A 104 -3.47 10.21 13.78
CA VAL A 104 -4.06 9.40 12.69
C VAL A 104 -3.30 9.60 11.39
N GLY A 105 -2.95 10.85 11.03
CA GLY A 105 -2.16 11.13 9.83
C GLY A 105 -0.75 10.49 9.87
N ARG A 106 -0.11 10.43 11.03
CA ARG A 106 1.17 9.73 11.19
C ARG A 106 1.00 8.21 11.04
N SER A 107 -0.03 7.63 11.67
CA SER A 107 -0.31 6.19 11.55
C SER A 107 -0.62 5.79 10.11
N VAL A 108 -1.41 6.58 9.39
CA VAL A 108 -1.73 6.34 7.97
C VAL A 108 -0.44 6.27 7.14
N ARG A 109 0.50 7.22 7.31
CA ARG A 109 1.77 7.22 6.57
C ARG A 109 2.66 6.02 6.89
N ILE A 110 2.69 5.57 8.14
CA ILE A 110 3.49 4.40 8.55
C ILE A 110 2.88 3.12 7.98
N LEU A 111 1.56 2.95 8.12
CA LEU A 111 0.84 1.81 7.55
C LEU A 111 0.99 1.80 6.02
N ASP A 112 0.86 2.95 5.38
CA ASP A 112 1.05 3.09 3.94
C ASP A 112 2.47 2.68 3.51
N ALA A 113 3.51 3.08 4.25
CA ALA A 113 4.88 2.63 3.99
C ALA A 113 5.07 1.11 4.14
N CYS A 114 4.45 0.50 5.16
CA CYS A 114 4.46 -0.95 5.35
C CYS A 114 3.71 -1.69 4.22
N GLY A 115 2.53 -1.20 3.82
CA GLY A 115 1.75 -1.79 2.75
C GLY A 115 2.46 -1.67 1.40
N LEU A 116 3.03 -0.49 1.12
CA LEU A 116 3.82 -0.22 -0.09
C LEU A 116 4.99 -1.21 -0.22
N SER A 117 5.72 -1.48 0.87
CA SER A 117 6.85 -2.41 0.82
C SER A 117 6.45 -3.86 0.55
N LEU A 118 5.36 -4.32 1.18
CA LEU A 118 4.83 -5.67 0.98
C LEU A 118 4.32 -5.86 -0.44
N PHE A 119 3.52 -4.92 -0.95
CA PHE A 119 2.92 -5.03 -2.27
C PHE A 119 3.87 -4.75 -3.43
N ALA A 120 4.93 -3.97 -3.23
CA ALA A 120 5.98 -3.83 -4.25
C ALA A 120 6.62 -5.18 -4.55
N VAL A 121 6.92 -5.94 -3.48
CA VAL A 121 7.55 -7.26 -3.57
C VAL A 121 6.54 -8.31 -4.03
N SER A 122 5.39 -8.45 -3.36
CA SER A 122 4.34 -9.42 -3.77
C SER A 122 3.88 -9.20 -5.22
N GLY A 123 3.65 -7.95 -5.63
CA GLY A 123 3.23 -7.63 -6.99
C GLY A 123 4.26 -8.05 -8.04
N SER A 124 5.56 -7.87 -7.74
CA SER A 124 6.63 -8.32 -8.62
C SER A 124 6.75 -9.84 -8.69
N LEU A 125 6.61 -10.55 -7.56
CA LEU A 125 6.63 -12.01 -7.51
C LEU A 125 5.50 -12.62 -8.36
N LYS A 126 4.26 -12.20 -8.11
CA LYS A 126 3.11 -12.70 -8.88
C LYS A 126 3.22 -12.39 -10.38
N ALA A 127 3.80 -11.24 -10.74
CA ALA A 127 4.02 -10.90 -12.14
C ALA A 127 5.09 -11.77 -12.82
N LEU A 128 6.15 -12.16 -12.10
CA LEU A 128 7.16 -13.11 -12.58
C LEU A 128 6.57 -14.51 -12.77
N GLU A 129 5.70 -14.95 -11.85
CA GLU A 129 4.96 -16.22 -11.97
C GLU A 129 4.13 -16.30 -13.26
N HIS A 130 3.59 -15.16 -13.69
CA HIS A 130 2.81 -15.04 -14.93
C HIS A 130 3.69 -14.82 -16.18
N ASN A 131 5.01 -14.96 -16.07
CA ASN A 131 5.96 -14.82 -17.20
C ASN A 131 5.82 -13.49 -17.98
N THR A 132 5.45 -12.40 -17.29
CA THR A 132 5.17 -11.09 -17.91
C THR A 132 6.43 -10.39 -18.46
N GLY A 133 7.61 -10.88 -18.11
CA GLY A 133 8.91 -10.29 -18.44
C GLY A 133 9.40 -9.31 -17.36
N ALA A 134 10.71 -9.10 -17.30
CA ALA A 134 11.36 -8.37 -16.20
C ALA A 134 10.82 -6.94 -16.02
N MET A 135 10.70 -6.17 -17.10
CA MET A 135 10.24 -4.78 -17.03
C MET A 135 8.78 -4.67 -16.60
N ALA A 136 7.92 -5.56 -17.10
CA ALA A 136 6.51 -5.62 -16.71
C ALA A 136 6.37 -6.03 -15.24
N ALA A 137 7.16 -6.98 -14.76
CA ALA A 137 7.14 -7.41 -13.36
C ALA A 137 7.54 -6.29 -12.38
N VAL A 138 8.56 -5.49 -12.72
CA VAL A 138 8.91 -4.30 -11.93
C VAL A 138 7.74 -3.31 -11.90
N PHE A 139 7.17 -3.00 -13.06
CA PHE A 139 6.06 -2.06 -13.18
C PHE A 139 4.81 -2.51 -12.41
N LEU A 140 4.47 -3.79 -12.51
CA LEU A 140 3.35 -4.39 -11.79
C LEU A 140 3.57 -4.39 -10.28
N GLY A 141 4.81 -4.64 -9.81
CA GLY A 141 5.17 -4.44 -8.40
C GLY A 141 4.87 -3.02 -7.93
N VAL A 142 5.34 -2.01 -8.67
CA VAL A 142 5.09 -0.59 -8.34
C VAL A 142 3.60 -0.26 -8.35
N ILE A 143 2.85 -0.68 -9.37
CA ILE A 143 1.41 -0.41 -9.48
C ILE A 143 0.63 -1.08 -8.34
N THR A 144 0.96 -2.32 -8.00
CA THR A 144 0.33 -3.02 -6.88
C THR A 144 0.55 -2.25 -5.58
N ALA A 145 1.77 -1.76 -5.37
CA ALA A 145 2.16 -1.00 -4.19
C ALA A 145 1.42 0.33 -4.06
N VAL A 146 1.36 1.12 -5.14
CA VAL A 146 0.78 2.48 -5.08
C VAL A 146 -0.73 2.48 -5.33
N GLY A 147 -1.26 1.48 -6.05
CA GLY A 147 -2.63 1.49 -6.56
C GLY A 147 -3.70 1.54 -5.47
N GLY A 148 -3.50 0.78 -4.38
CA GLY A 148 -4.40 0.82 -3.23
C GLY A 148 -4.46 2.21 -2.56
N GLY A 149 -3.30 2.83 -2.34
CA GLY A 149 -3.19 4.19 -1.81
C GLY A 149 -3.82 5.24 -2.73
N VAL A 150 -3.61 5.11 -4.05
CA VAL A 150 -4.23 6.00 -5.05
C VAL A 150 -5.75 5.91 -5.00
N LEU A 151 -6.32 4.70 -5.02
CA LEU A 151 -7.78 4.50 -4.95
C LEU A 151 -8.36 5.06 -3.64
N ARG A 152 -7.69 4.81 -2.52
CA ARG A 152 -8.05 5.37 -1.21
C ARG A 152 -8.11 6.90 -1.26
N ASP A 153 -7.05 7.53 -1.76
CA ASP A 153 -6.91 8.98 -1.71
C ASP A 153 -7.92 9.67 -2.64
N VAL A 154 -8.08 9.16 -3.87
CA VAL A 154 -9.07 9.69 -4.84
C VAL A 154 -10.48 9.63 -4.27
N LEU A 155 -10.88 8.50 -3.69
CA LEU A 155 -12.23 8.34 -3.11
C LEU A 155 -12.42 9.15 -1.84
N ALA A 156 -11.36 9.40 -1.09
CA ALA A 156 -11.36 10.31 0.05
C ALA A 156 -11.36 11.80 -0.37
N GLY A 157 -11.32 12.10 -1.68
CA GLY A 157 -11.27 13.46 -2.21
C GLY A 157 -9.94 14.16 -1.93
N GLU A 158 -8.84 13.41 -1.86
CA GLU A 158 -7.48 13.91 -1.65
C GLU A 158 -6.63 13.63 -2.90
N VAL A 159 -5.75 14.57 -3.28
CA VAL A 159 -4.73 14.29 -4.29
C VAL A 159 -3.83 13.14 -3.77
N PRO A 160 -3.65 12.04 -4.51
CA PRO A 160 -2.86 10.89 -4.08
C PRO A 160 -1.45 11.22 -3.62
N GLU A 161 -0.96 10.52 -2.60
CA GLU A 161 0.38 10.77 -2.06
C GLU A 161 1.49 10.55 -3.11
N VAL A 162 1.30 9.60 -4.02
CA VAL A 162 2.22 9.35 -5.15
C VAL A 162 2.39 10.54 -6.08
N LEU A 163 1.38 11.42 -6.18
CA LEU A 163 1.43 12.63 -7.00
C LEU A 163 1.93 13.86 -6.23
N ARG A 164 1.95 13.80 -4.89
CA ARG A 164 2.44 14.90 -4.05
C ARG A 164 3.89 14.76 -3.65
N ARG A 165 4.37 13.53 -3.47
CA ARG A 165 5.69 13.23 -2.90
C ARG A 165 6.50 12.40 -3.88
N GLU A 166 7.53 13.01 -4.41
CA GLU A 166 8.34 12.41 -5.48
C GLU A 166 9.11 11.14 -5.02
N LEU A 167 9.40 10.98 -3.72
CA LEU A 167 10.01 9.76 -3.14
C LEU A 167 8.96 8.73 -2.64
N TYR A 168 7.74 8.76 -3.15
CA TYR A 168 6.71 7.77 -2.81
C TYR A 168 6.86 6.47 -3.59
N ALA A 169 6.97 6.54 -4.92
CA ALA A 169 7.04 5.36 -5.79
C ALA A 169 8.47 4.80 -5.93
N VAL A 170 9.50 5.63 -5.71
CA VAL A 170 10.91 5.25 -5.87
C VAL A 170 11.30 4.07 -4.98
N PRO A 171 10.95 4.00 -3.68
CA PRO A 171 11.23 2.84 -2.85
C PRO A 171 10.62 1.55 -3.43
N ALA A 172 9.36 1.60 -3.88
CA ALA A 172 8.69 0.46 -4.50
C ALA A 172 9.42 0.00 -5.78
N LEU A 173 9.89 0.95 -6.60
CA LEU A 173 10.67 0.66 -7.80
C LEU A 173 11.98 -0.06 -7.46
N VAL A 174 12.69 0.40 -6.43
CA VAL A 174 13.94 -0.23 -5.97
C VAL A 174 13.68 -1.67 -5.49
N GLY A 175 12.65 -1.88 -4.68
CA GLY A 175 12.30 -3.22 -4.17
C GLY A 175 11.87 -4.19 -5.26
N ALA A 176 10.98 -3.75 -6.15
CA ALA A 176 10.52 -4.58 -7.27
C ALA A 176 11.68 -4.93 -8.22
N SER A 177 12.57 -3.97 -8.50
CA SER A 177 13.77 -4.20 -9.30
C SER A 177 14.71 -5.22 -8.65
N LEU A 178 14.91 -5.14 -7.33
CA LEU A 178 15.75 -6.08 -6.59
C LEU A 178 15.21 -7.51 -6.69
N VAL A 179 13.90 -7.70 -6.52
CA VAL A 179 13.25 -9.02 -6.64
C VAL A 179 13.42 -9.59 -8.05
N VAL A 180 13.13 -8.78 -9.08
CA VAL A 180 13.26 -9.19 -10.48
C VAL A 180 14.70 -9.53 -10.86
N LEU A 181 15.67 -8.74 -10.41
CA LEU A 181 17.09 -9.04 -10.64
C LEU A 181 17.53 -10.32 -9.94
N ALA A 182 17.07 -10.55 -8.71
CA ALA A 182 17.40 -11.76 -7.96
C ALA A 182 16.80 -13.02 -8.60
N ASP A 183 15.58 -12.94 -9.13
CA ASP A 183 14.94 -14.02 -9.88
C ASP A 183 15.71 -14.32 -11.17
N TRP A 184 16.05 -13.28 -11.94
CA TRP A 184 16.76 -13.43 -13.22
C TRP A 184 18.14 -14.08 -13.08
N GLN A 185 18.82 -13.83 -11.96
CA GLN A 185 20.13 -14.40 -11.63
C GLN A 185 20.03 -15.76 -10.89
N GLY A 186 18.81 -16.24 -10.61
CA GLY A 186 18.57 -17.56 -10.00
C GLY A 186 18.87 -17.66 -8.51
N PHE A 187 18.98 -16.54 -7.78
CA PHE A 187 19.26 -16.53 -6.33
C PHE A 187 18.12 -15.96 -5.46
N LEU A 188 16.91 -15.86 -6.03
CA LEU A 188 15.72 -15.46 -5.27
C LEU A 188 15.44 -16.49 -4.16
N THR A 189 15.53 -16.03 -2.91
CA THR A 189 15.27 -16.82 -1.68
C THR A 189 14.20 -16.13 -0.83
N PRO A 190 13.48 -16.82 0.06
CA PRO A 190 12.53 -16.17 0.97
C PRO A 190 13.18 -15.10 1.85
N VAL A 191 14.45 -15.32 2.23
CA VAL A 191 15.25 -14.33 2.97
C VAL A 191 15.45 -13.06 2.16
N LEU A 192 15.74 -13.16 0.86
CA LEU A 192 15.90 -12.00 -0.02
C LEU A 192 14.58 -11.26 -0.22
N VAL A 193 13.46 -11.99 -0.34
CA VAL A 193 12.11 -11.41 -0.42
C VAL A 193 11.83 -10.53 0.81
N TRP A 194 12.05 -11.05 2.01
CA TRP A 194 11.87 -10.27 3.24
C TRP A 194 12.90 -9.14 3.39
N ALA A 195 14.13 -9.34 2.93
CA ALA A 195 15.14 -8.27 2.88
C ALA A 195 14.73 -7.13 1.93
N ALA A 196 14.10 -7.46 0.79
CA ALA A 196 13.56 -6.46 -0.13
C ALA A 196 12.40 -5.69 0.52
N VAL A 197 11.47 -6.36 1.20
CA VAL A 197 10.39 -5.69 1.97
C VAL A 197 11.00 -4.75 3.01
N ALA A 198 11.98 -5.21 3.79
CA ALA A 198 12.65 -4.40 4.80
C ALA A 198 13.37 -3.19 4.18
N LEU A 199 14.07 -3.38 3.05
CA LEU A 199 14.75 -2.30 2.33
C LEU A 199 13.76 -1.22 1.89
N VAL A 200 12.66 -1.60 1.22
CA VAL A 200 11.64 -0.65 0.76
C VAL A 200 11.05 0.10 1.95
N PHE A 201 10.73 -0.61 3.04
CA PHE A 201 10.18 -0.01 4.24
C PHE A 201 11.14 1.00 4.88
N VAL A 202 12.43 0.66 5.01
CA VAL A 202 13.45 1.55 5.58
C VAL A 202 13.62 2.80 4.72
N ILE A 203 13.78 2.65 3.40
CA ILE A 203 13.92 3.81 2.50
C ILE A 203 12.69 4.72 2.63
N ARG A 204 11.48 4.13 2.64
CA ARG A 204 10.24 4.89 2.73
C ARG A 204 10.08 5.57 4.09
N MET A 205 10.40 4.89 5.19
CA MET A 205 10.35 5.47 6.53
C MET A 205 11.36 6.59 6.71
N THR A 206 12.57 6.46 6.17
CA THR A 206 13.57 7.54 6.16
C THR A 206 13.03 8.76 5.41
N ALA A 207 12.39 8.57 4.25
CA ALA A 207 11.75 9.67 3.52
C ALA A 207 10.60 10.32 4.31
N VAL A 208 9.79 9.53 5.03
CA VAL A 208 8.70 10.04 5.88
C VAL A 208 9.22 10.80 7.10
N LEU A 209 10.30 10.33 7.73
CA LEU A 209 10.88 10.93 8.94
C LEU A 209 11.64 12.23 8.64
N LEU A 210 12.36 12.26 7.52
CA LEU A 210 13.17 13.41 7.09
C LEU A 210 12.39 14.39 6.20
N ASP A 211 11.10 14.12 5.94
CA ASP A 211 10.22 14.85 5.02
C ASP A 211 10.87 15.12 3.65
N LEU A 212 11.64 14.13 3.17
CA LEU A 212 12.37 14.24 1.90
C LEU A 212 11.38 14.22 0.74
N ASN A 213 11.37 15.31 -0.02
CA ASN A 213 10.69 15.44 -1.31
C ASN A 213 11.77 15.56 -2.39
N ALA A 214 11.55 14.96 -3.56
CA ALA A 214 12.47 15.16 -4.68
C ALA A 214 12.21 16.54 -5.34
N PRO A 215 13.11 17.04 -6.21
CA PRO A 215 13.12 18.42 -6.65
C PRO A 215 11.93 18.77 -7.55
N THR A 216 11.03 19.59 -7.00
CA THR A 216 9.89 20.12 -7.75
C THR A 216 10.33 21.13 -8.82
N ALA A 217 9.68 21.09 -9.98
CA ALA A 217 9.90 22.09 -11.04
C ALA A 217 9.75 23.52 -10.48
N LEU A 218 10.78 24.35 -10.66
CA LEU A 218 10.74 25.77 -10.32
C LEU A 218 9.60 26.43 -11.10
N ARG A 219 8.52 26.79 -10.41
CA ARG A 219 7.50 27.68 -11.00
C ARG A 219 8.13 29.07 -11.09
N THR A 220 8.38 29.54 -12.31
CA THR A 220 8.58 30.96 -12.57
C THR A 220 7.30 31.68 -12.16
N THR A 221 7.35 32.45 -11.08
CA THR A 221 6.27 33.34 -10.66
C THR A 221 6.02 34.37 -11.76
N GLY A 222 4.94 34.19 -12.52
CA GLY A 222 4.59 35.09 -13.59
C GLY A 222 3.39 34.64 -14.41
N GLU A 223 2.25 34.42 -13.77
CA GLU A 223 0.93 34.65 -14.38
C GLU A 223 -0.16 34.62 -13.29
N PRO A 224 -0.97 35.69 -13.13
CA PRO A 224 -2.02 35.76 -12.12
C PRO A 224 -3.29 35.01 -12.54
N SER A 225 -4.04 34.60 -11.51
CA SER A 225 -5.31 33.84 -11.46
C SER A 225 -6.31 34.03 -12.58
#